data_AF-A0A0S8G246-F1
#
_entry.id   AF-A0A0S8G246-F1
#
_cell.length_a   1.000
_cell.length_b   1.000
_cell.length_c   1.000
_cell.angle_alpha   90.00
_cell.angle_beta   90.00
_cell.angle_gamma   90.00
#
_symmetry.space_group_name_H-M   'P 1'
#
loop_
_entity.id
_entity.type
_entity.pdbx_description
1 polymer ?
#
loop_
_entity_poly.entity_id
_entity_poly.type
_entity_poly.pdbx_seq_one_letter_code
_entity_poly.pdbx_strand_id
1 'polypeptide(L)' 'MTQSVRVLFVCLGNICRSPTAEGVFRKLVMEEGLVTHIEIDSAGTHAYHVGAPPDERAQAAASR' A
#
# COMPACT_ATOMS: atom_id res chain seq x y z
N MET A 1 26.11 4.18 -2.33
CA MET A 1 24.76 3.65 -2.63
C MET A 1 23.85 4.08 -1.51
N THR A 2 22.96 5.05 -1.73
CA THR A 2 21.91 5.39 -0.76
C THR A 2 20.94 4.22 -0.71
N GLN A 3 20.96 3.43 0.37
CA GLN A 3 19.99 2.35 0.53
C GLN A 3 18.59 2.96 0.68
N SER A 4 17.66 2.50 -0.16
CA SER A 4 16.24 2.84 -0.06
C SER A 4 15.61 2.06 1.09
N VAL A 5 14.80 2.72 1.91
CA VAL A 5 14.02 2.06 2.96
C VAL A 5 12.84 1.34 2.30
N ARG A 6 12.62 0.07 2.63
CA ARG A 6 11.52 -0.73 2.08
C ARG A 6 10.42 -0.91 3.12
N VAL A 7 9.20 -0.55 2.76
CA VAL A 7 8.02 -0.67 3.61
C VAL A 7 7.00 -1.59 2.96
N LEU A 8 6.62 -2.66 3.68
CA LEU A 8 5.59 -3.61 3.27
C LEU A 8 4.42 -3.60 4.26
N PHE A 9 3.25 -3.17 3.81
CA PHE A 9 2.03 -3.27 4.61
C PHE A 9 1.41 -4.67 4.46
N VAL A 10 1.14 -5.35 5.58
CA VAL A 10 0.61 -6.71 5.55
C VAL A 10 -0.75 -6.78 6.26
N CYS A 11 -1.73 -7.42 5.62
CA CYS A 11 -2.97 -7.84 6.27
C CYS A 11 -3.35 -9.26 5.84
N LEU A 12 -4.55 -9.73 6.20
CA LEU A 12 -4.97 -11.10 5.85
C LEU A 12 -5.09 -11.34 4.34
N GLY A 13 -5.83 -10.48 3.63
CA GLY A 13 -6.27 -10.76 2.26
C GLY A 13 -5.79 -9.78 1.19
N ASN A 14 -4.97 -8.79 1.55
CA ASN A 14 -4.49 -7.73 0.64
C ASN A 14 -5.55 -6.97 -0.18
N ILE A 15 -6.77 -6.81 0.32
CA ILE A 15 -7.83 -6.09 -0.40
C ILE A 15 -8.41 -4.91 0.38
N CYS A 16 -8.34 -4.89 1.71
CA CYS A 16 -8.90 -3.79 2.51
C CYS A 16 -7.81 -2.91 3.13
N ARG A 17 -7.16 -3.41 4.19
CA ARG A 17 -6.31 -2.61 5.07
C ARG A 17 -4.95 -2.29 4.47
N SER A 18 -4.24 -3.30 3.97
CA SER A 18 -2.88 -3.11 3.47
C SER A 18 -2.82 -2.27 2.18
N PRO A 19 -3.71 -2.41 1.17
CA PRO A 19 -3.71 -1.49 0.03
C PRO A 19 -4.12 -0.06 0.41
N THR A 20 -5.01 0.09 1.39
CA THR A 20 -5.37 1.43 1.92
C THR A 20 -4.16 2.10 2.55
N ALA A 21 -3.42 1.38 3.40
CA ALA A 21 -2.20 1.90 4.04
C ALA A 21 -1.12 2.25 2.99
N GLU A 22 -0.94 1.39 1.98
CA GLU A 22 -0.03 1.63 0.87
C GLU A 22 -0.38 2.93 0.13
N GLY A 23 -1.64 3.11 -0.25
CA GLY A 23 -2.10 4.31 -0.97
C GLY A 23 -1.92 5.59 -0.16
N VAL A 24 -2.32 5.58 1.12
CA VAL A 24 -2.15 6.73 2.02
C VAL A 24 -0.66 7.05 2.24
N PHE A 25 0.15 6.04 2.53
CA PHE A 25 1.58 6.24 2.78
C PHE A 25 2.30 6.73 1.52
N ARG A 26 1.95 6.21 0.34
CA ARG A 26 2.49 6.67 -0.94
C ARG A 26 2.20 8.15 -1.18
N LYS A 27 0.98 8.62 -0.89
CA LYS A 27 0.63 10.05 -0.97
C LYS A 27 1.53 10.90 -0.06
N LEU A 28 1.68 10.51 1.20
CA LEU A 28 2.53 11.22 2.17
C LEU A 28 4.00 11.26 1.74
N VAL A 29 4.54 10.13 1.25
CA VAL A 29 5.92 10.06 0.74
C VAL A 29 6.14 10.99 -0.46
N MET A 30 5.14 11.14 -1.33
CA MET A 30 5.18 12.11 -2.44
C MET A 30 5.14 13.56 -1.93
N GLU A 31 4.24 13.87 -1.00
CA GLU A 31 4.09 15.21 -0.41
C GLU A 31 5.37 15.68 0.31
N GLU A 32 6.09 14.76 0.95
CA GLU A 32 7.36 15.01 1.63
C GLU A 32 8.60 14.93 0.71
N GLY A 33 8.41 14.62 -0.59
CA GLY A 33 9.52 14.55 -1.55
C GLY A 33 10.47 13.36 -1.36
N LEU A 34 10.03 12.28 -0.72
CA LEU A 34 10.87 11.14 -0.32
C LEU A 34 10.83 9.96 -1.31
N VAL A 35 10.25 10.15 -2.49
CA VAL A 35 9.99 9.08 -3.48
C VAL A 35 11.23 8.30 -3.94
N THR A 36 12.42 8.92 -3.91
CA THR A 36 13.69 8.27 -4.28
C THR A 36 14.33 7.50 -3.13
N HIS A 37 13.79 7.62 -1.91
CA HIS A 37 14.36 7.07 -0.69
C HIS A 37 13.53 5.93 -0.09
N ILE A 38 12.28 5.75 -0.56
CA ILE A 38 11.34 4.80 0.02
C ILE A 38 10.67 3.97 -1.08
N GLU A 39 10.82 2.65 -0.99
CA GLU A 39 10.05 1.67 -1.77
C GLU A 39 8.85 1.18 -0.94
N ILE A 40 7.67 1.13 -1.56
CA ILE A 40 6.39 0.88 -0.87
C ILE A 40 5.60 -0.20 -1.61
N ASP A 41 5.14 -1.20 -0.87
CA ASP A 41 4.31 -2.30 -1.36
C ASP A 41 3.30 -2.79 -0.30
N SER A 42 2.36 -3.65 -0.68
CA SER A 42 1.42 -4.33 0.22
C SER A 42 1.20 -5.80 -0.10
N ALA A 43 0.99 -6.62 0.94
CA ALA A 43 0.80 -8.07 0.81
C ALA A 43 -0.30 -8.64 1.73
N GLY A 44 -0.77 -9.83 1.36
CA GLY A 44 -1.69 -10.64 2.13
C GLY A 44 -0.97 -11.83 2.75
N THR A 45 -1.29 -12.21 3.99
CA THR A 45 -0.78 -13.46 4.57
C THR A 45 -1.41 -14.69 3.91
N HIS A 46 -2.59 -14.54 3.30
CA HIS A 46 -3.26 -15.56 2.50
C HIS A 46 -3.36 -15.14 1.03
N ALA A 47 -3.48 -16.13 0.14
CA ALA A 47 -3.49 -15.95 -1.30
C ALA A 47 -4.89 -15.94 -1.95
N TYR A 48 -5.97 -15.88 -1.17
CA TYR A 48 -7.35 -15.97 -1.71
C TYR A 48 -7.73 -14.88 -2.71
N HIS A 49 -7.08 -13.73 -2.64
CA HIS A 49 -7.39 -12.55 -3.46
C HIS A 49 -6.20 -12.09 -4.32
N VAL A 50 -5.24 -12.97 -4.61
CA VAL A 50 -4.13 -12.62 -5.50
C VAL A 50 -4.67 -12.22 -6.87
N GLY A 51 -4.25 -11.05 -7.36
CA GLY A 51 -4.71 -10.48 -8.62
C GLY A 51 -6.07 -9.77 -8.55
N ALA A 52 -6.77 -9.83 -7.41
CA ALA A 52 -7.99 -9.07 -7.21
C ALA A 52 -7.68 -7.59 -6.91
N PRO A 53 -8.54 -6.65 -7.30
CA PRO A 53 -8.42 -5.25 -6.89
C PRO A 53 -8.71 -5.11 -5.38
N PRO A 54 -8.36 -3.96 -4.77
CA PRO A 54 -8.83 -3.60 -3.44
C PRO A 54 -10.37 -3.69 -3.34
N ASP A 55 -10.88 -4.00 -2.16
CA ASP A 55 -12.30 -4.07 -1.85
C ASP A 55 -13.00 -2.74 -2.20
N GLU A 56 -14.20 -2.80 -2.75
CA GLU A 56 -14.94 -1.63 -3.21
C GLU A 56 -15.14 -0.58 -2.09
N ARG A 57 -15.29 -1.01 -0.84
CA ARG A 57 -15.41 -0.09 0.31
C ARG A 57 -14.12 0.67 0.57
N ALA A 58 -12.97 0.02 0.37
CA ALA A 58 -11.66 0.68 0.48
C ALA A 58 -11.46 1.69 -0.65
N GLN A 59 -11.83 1.33 -1.89
CA GLN A 59 -11.80 2.25 -3.03
C GLN A 59 -12.71 3.47 -2.81
N ALA A 60 -13.93 3.25 -2.31
CA ALA A 60 -14.88 4.31 -2.00
C ALA A 60 -14.40 5.24 -0.87
N ALA A 61 -13.61 4.71 0.08
CA ALA A 61 -12.99 5.53 1.12
C ALA A 61 -11.81 6.35 0.58
N ALA A 62 -11.01 5.78 -0.33
CA ALA A 62 -9.88 6.47 -0.94
C ALA A 62 -10.28 7.59 -1.93
N SER A 63 -11.52 7.55 -2.42
CA SER A 63 -12.06 8.54 -3.38
C SER A 63 -12.67 9.78 -2.71
N ARG A 64 -12.52 9.92 -1.38
CA ARG A 64 -13.03 11.04 -0.59
C ARG A 64 -11.90 11.96 -0.17
#